data_AF-A0A2N3EZ30-F1
#
_entry.id   AF-A0A2N3EZ30-F1
#
_cell.length_a   1.000
_cell.length_b   1.000
_cell.length_c   1.000
_cell.angle_alpha   90.00
_cell.angle_beta   90.00
_cell.angle_gamma   90.00
#
_symmetry.space_group_name_H-M   'P 1'
#
loop_
_entity.id
_entity.type
_entity.pdbx_description
1 polymer ?
#
loop_
_entity_poly.entity_id
_entity_poly.type
_entity_poly.pdbx_seq_one_letter_code
_entity_poly.pdbx_strand_id
1 'polypeptide(L)' 'MTLPTTMHGVYRTRHAGPEALAWRTDIPVPRPGAGEVRPRIAVTYPLRDIARAQAEFQAKTHPGKLILSPPETDR' A
#
# COMPACT_ATOMS: atom_id res chain seq x y z
N MET A 1 4.06 8.22 16.59
CA MET A 1 3.72 8.40 15.17
C MET A 1 2.21 8.29 15.01
N THR A 2 1.55 9.38 14.64
CA THR A 2 0.11 9.39 14.31
C THR A 2 -0.08 8.74 12.94
N LEU A 3 -1.07 7.85 12.85
CA LEU A 3 -1.43 7.20 11.59
C LEU A 3 -2.38 8.10 10.81
N PRO A 4 -2.33 8.09 9.47
CA PRO A 4 -3.33 8.78 8.67
C PRO A 4 -4.71 8.19 8.94
N THR A 5 -5.75 9.03 8.85
CA THR A 5 -7.14 8.62 9.03
C THR A 5 -7.71 7.96 7.78
N THR A 6 -7.14 8.25 6.60
CA THR A 6 -7.51 7.64 5.32
C THR A 6 -6.33 6.98 4.62
N MET A 7 -6.62 6.10 3.67
CA MET A 7 -5.66 5.43 2.79
C MET A 7 -6.15 5.43 1.34
N HIS A 8 -5.23 5.09 0.44
CA HIS A 8 -5.54 4.87 -0.97
C HIS A 8 -5.85 3.40 -1.25
N GLY A 9 -6.67 3.13 -2.26
CA GLY A 9 -7.01 1.76 -2.62
C GLY A 9 -7.93 1.67 -3.82
N VAL A 10 -8.12 0.45 -4.31
CA VAL A 10 -8.98 0.14 -5.44
C VAL A 10 -10.30 -0.43 -4.94
N TYR A 11 -11.41 0.25 -5.23
CA TYR A 11 -12.77 -0.15 -4.86
C TYR A 11 -13.50 -0.74 -6.05
N ARG A 12 -14.08 -1.92 -5.89
CA ARG A 12 -15.00 -2.48 -6.89
C ARG A 12 -16.39 -1.90 -6.67
N THR A 13 -16.87 -1.10 -7.62
CA THR A 13 -18.15 -0.37 -7.53
C THR A 13 -19.36 -1.19 -7.97
N ARG A 14 -19.14 -2.17 -8.87
CA ARG A 14 -20.17 -3.11 -9.35
C ARG A 14 -19.54 -4.42 -9.80
N HIS A 15 -20.35 -5.44 -10.01
CA HIS A 15 -19.90 -6.68 -10.65
C HIS A 15 -19.69 -6.45 -12.15
N ALA A 16 -18.44 -6.26 -12.57
CA ALA A 16 -18.02 -6.19 -13.97
C ALA A 16 -16.50 -6.42 -14.09
N GLY A 17 -15.91 -6.11 -15.25
CA GLY A 17 -14.48 -6.15 -15.51
C GLY A 17 -13.71 -4.99 -14.85
N PRO A 18 -12.46 -4.72 -15.27
CA PRO A 18 -11.61 -3.67 -14.72
C PRO A 18 -12.26 -2.27 -14.68
N GLU A 19 -13.21 -1.98 -15.57
CA GLU A 19 -14.01 -0.75 -15.61
C GLU A 19 -14.94 -0.55 -14.40
N ALA A 20 -15.11 -1.58 -13.56
CA ALA A 20 -15.79 -1.47 -12.28
C ALA A 20 -14.83 -1.16 -11.12
N LEU A 21 -13.53 -1.03 -11.36
CA LEU A 21 -12.54 -0.66 -10.36
C LEU A 21 -12.36 0.86 -10.33
N ALA A 22 -12.47 1.46 -9.14
CA ALA A 22 -12.25 2.87 -8.91
C ALA A 22 -11.08 3.07 -7.95
N TRP A 23 -10.10 3.89 -8.34
CA TRP A 23 -9.08 4.36 -7.41
C TRP A 23 -9.69 5.40 -6.45
N ARG A 24 -9.49 5.20 -5.15
CA ARG A 24 -9.98 6.11 -4.11
C ARG A 24 -8.84 6.51 -3.17
N THR A 25 -8.90 7.74 -2.66
CA THR A 25 -7.90 8.30 -1.75
C THR A 25 -8.43 8.59 -0.33
N ASP A 26 -9.71 8.35 -0.12
CA ASP A 26 -10.49 8.76 1.06
C ASP A 26 -11.05 7.56 1.85
N ILE A 27 -10.41 6.39 1.69
CA ILE A 27 -10.82 5.16 2.35
C ILE A 27 -10.42 5.22 3.83
N PRO A 28 -11.32 5.03 4.80
CA PRO A 28 -10.93 5.00 6.21
C PRO A 28 -9.92 3.89 6.49
N VAL A 29 -8.85 4.20 7.23
CA VAL A 29 -7.89 3.17 7.65
C VAL A 29 -8.58 2.18 8.59
N PRO A 30 -8.60 0.88 8.28
CA PRO A 30 -9.29 -0.11 9.09
C PRO A 30 -8.63 -0.25 10.47
N ARG A 31 -9.47 -0.41 11.50
CA ARG A 31 -9.05 -0.76 12.85
C ARG A 31 -9.24 -2.27 13.02
N PRO A 32 -8.19 -3.04 13.33
CA PRO A 32 -8.32 -4.48 13.51
C PRO A 32 -9.23 -4.80 14.70
N GLY A 33 -10.10 -5.79 14.53
CA GLY A 33 -10.91 -6.38 15.60
C GLY A 33 -10.12 -7.34 16.48
N ALA A 34 -10.82 -8.01 17.41
CA ALA A 34 -10.20 -9.02 18.27
C ALA A 34 -9.66 -10.19 17.42
N GLY A 35 -8.38 -10.51 17.58
CA GLY A 35 -7.69 -11.58 16.82
C GLY A 35 -7.21 -11.17 15.43
N GLU A 36 -7.49 -9.94 14.98
CA GLU A 36 -6.99 -9.44 13.71
C GLU A 36 -5.68 -8.66 13.87
N VAL A 37 -4.86 -8.65 12.82
CA VAL A 37 -3.62 -7.87 12.77
C VAL A 37 -3.64 -6.90 11.60
N ARG A 38 -3.14 -5.68 11.83
CA ARG A 38 -2.85 -4.75 10.74
C ARG A 38 -1.42 -5.00 10.24
N PRO A 39 -1.23 -5.27 8.93
CA PRO A 39 0.10 -5.39 8.36
C PRO A 39 0.92 -4.12 8.60
N ARG A 40 2.16 -4.27 9.07
CA ARG A 40 3.11 -3.16 9.17
C ARG A 40 3.76 -2.94 7.81
N ILE A 41 3.61 -1.73 7.27
CA ILE A 41 4.44 -1.25 6.17
C ILE A 41 5.76 -0.77 6.79
N ALA A 42 6.85 -1.38 6.38
CA ALA A 42 8.18 -1.03 6.87
C ALA A 42 8.69 0.24 6.20
N VAL A 43 8.63 0.27 4.87
CA VAL A 43 9.11 1.38 4.05
C VAL A 43 8.45 1.32 2.68
N THR A 44 8.41 2.46 1.98
CA THR A 44 7.93 2.57 0.60
C THR A 44 9.04 3.16 -0.27
N TYR A 45 9.32 2.54 -1.42
CA TYR A 45 10.24 3.07 -2.44
C TYR A 45 9.46 3.39 -3.71
N PRO A 46 9.86 4.40 -4.49
CA PRO A 46 9.38 4.52 -5.85
C PRO A 46 9.89 3.34 -6.69
N LEU A 47 9.11 2.91 -7.67
CA LEU A 47 9.41 1.72 -8.50
C LEU A 47 10.75 1.84 -9.22
N ARG A 48 11.17 3.06 -9.57
CA ARG A 48 12.49 3.35 -10.15
C ARG A 48 13.66 2.91 -9.25
N ASP A 49 13.44 2.81 -7.94
CA ASP A 49 14.43 2.43 -6.94
C ASP A 49 14.33 0.93 -6.55
N ILE A 50 13.73 0.09 -7.41
CA ILE A 50 13.53 -1.34 -7.13
C ILE A 50 14.82 -2.09 -6.77
N ALA A 51 15.96 -1.73 -7.36
CA ALA A 51 17.24 -2.35 -7.04
C ALA A 51 17.64 -2.11 -5.57
N ARG A 52 17.42 -0.89 -5.05
CA ARG A 52 17.66 -0.56 -3.65
C ARG A 52 16.67 -1.29 -2.75
N ALA A 53 15.39 -1.30 -3.11
CA ALA A 53 14.36 -2.01 -2.37
C ALA A 53 14.68 -3.51 -2.24
N GLN A 54 15.19 -4.14 -3.31
CA GLN A 54 15.62 -5.53 -3.31
C GLN A 54 16.84 -5.77 -2.43
N ALA A 55 17.86 -4.90 -2.49
CA ALA A 55 19.04 -5.00 -1.62
C ALA A 55 18.66 -4.91 -0.14
N GLU A 56 17.81 -3.94 0.23
CA GLU A 56 17.33 -3.79 1.61
C GLU A 56 16.39 -4.92 2.04
N PHE A 57 15.57 -5.46 1.14
CA PHE A 57 14.75 -6.65 1.40
C PHE A 57 15.63 -7.86 1.74
N GLN A 58 16.70 -8.09 0.98
CA GLN A 58 17.64 -9.20 1.20
C GLN A 58 18.43 -9.03 2.49
N ALA A 59 18.74 -7.79 2.88
CA ALA A 59 19.44 -7.47 4.12
C ALA A 59 18.62 -7.77 5.39
N LYS A 60 17.29 -8.02 5.26
CA LYS A 60 16.37 -8.40 6.35
C LYS A 60 16.37 -7.42 7.54
N THR A 61 16.73 -6.17 7.30
CA THR A 61 16.93 -5.17 8.35
C THR A 61 15.61 -4.55 8.83
N HIS A 62 14.52 -4.73 8.08
CA HIS A 62 13.22 -4.14 8.36
C HIS A 62 12.11 -5.20 8.50
N PRO A 63 11.46 -5.34 9.67
CA PRO A 63 10.28 -6.19 9.80
C PRO A 63 9.06 -5.54 9.16
N GLY A 64 8.44 -6.21 8.19
CA GLY A 64 7.17 -5.79 7.57
C GLY A 64 7.19 -5.86 6.05
N LYS A 65 6.15 -5.29 5.42
CA LYS A 65 6.04 -5.20 3.96
C LYS A 65 6.85 -4.02 3.43
N LEU A 66 7.65 -4.25 2.40
CA LEU A 66 8.22 -3.21 1.55
C LEU A 66 7.25 -2.97 0.40
N ILE A 67 6.91 -1.70 0.16
CA ILE A 67 5.96 -1.31 -0.89
C ILE A 67 6.73 -0.58 -2.00
N LEU A 68 6.38 -0.87 -3.25
CA LEU A 68 6.84 -0.09 -4.40
C LEU A 68 5.70 0.80 -4.88
N SER A 69 5.92 2.12 -4.90
CA SER A 69 4.98 3.04 -5.53
C SER A 69 5.30 3.15 -7.03
N PRO A 70 4.33 2.95 -7.93
CA PRO A 70 4.54 3.19 -9.35
C PRO A 70 4.96 4.65 -9.60
N PRO A 71 5.60 4.95 -10.75
CA PRO A 71 5.80 6.35 -11.15
C PRO A 71 4.45 7.07 -11.14
N GLU A 72 4.42 8.31 -10.65
CA GLU A 72 3.24 9.16 -10.76
C GLU A 72 3.00 9.40 -12.26
N THR A 73 2.05 8.66 -12.84
CA THR A 73 1.47 9.03 -14.13
C THR A 73 0.77 10.36 -13.90
N ASP A 74 1.09 11.38 -14.70
CA ASP A 74 0.34 12.63 -14.69
C ASP A 74 -1.10 12.34 -15.16
N ARG A 75 -1.96 12.09 -14.17
CA ARG A 75 -3.42 11.91 -14.17
C ARG A 75 -4.03 10.70 -14.89
#